data_AF-A0A367M0U5-F1
#
_entry.id   AF-A0A367M0U5-F1
#
_cell.length_a   1.000
_cell.length_b   1.000
_cell.length_c   1.000
_cell.angle_alpha   90.00
_cell.angle_beta   90.00
_cell.angle_gamma   90.00
#
_symmetry.space_group_name_H-M   'P 1'
#
loop_
_entity.id
_entity.type
_entity.pdbx_description
1 polymer ?
#
loop_
_entity_poly.entity_id
_entity_poly.type
_entity_poly.pdbx_seq_one_letter_code
_entity_poly.pdbx_strand_id
1 'polypeptide(L)'
;PHEAWARHAAEGFSPMRVTDDEARPLFRPQVLRTVRRCELEFIGNRYFARELEEFHGDQVAVGYDIHDASKVWVYDGEGRFLCTAELNGNSRDYMPASYVERAREKRAEAREKRALAHLDEIRAERDGGYALEMDAPLSIPGLGTITPEQLRSRSAATLEMQAERIDEPRPAAATAQATTAQVFTLPTAPAQRYRQWCELAERQRSGQPIEPDAAQWFEVYPKSKEFAAQQRQA
;
A
#
# COMPACT_ATOMS: atom_id res chain seq x y z
N PRO A 1 -25.60 -6.95 16.06
CA PRO A 1 -26.41 -7.05 14.81
C PRO A 1 -26.11 -8.30 13.97
N HIS A 2 -24.82 -8.57 13.68
CA HIS A 2 -24.42 -9.78 12.93
C HIS A 2 -24.70 -11.08 13.70
N GLU A 3 -24.48 -11.10 15.01
CA GLU A 3 -24.76 -12.27 15.87
C GLU A 3 -26.23 -12.71 15.83
N ALA A 4 -27.16 -11.76 15.84
CA ALA A 4 -28.59 -12.04 15.75
C ALA A 4 -28.98 -12.61 14.37
N TRP A 5 -28.37 -12.10 13.30
CA TRP A 5 -28.53 -12.64 11.94
C TRP A 5 -27.99 -14.06 11.81
N ALA A 6 -26.81 -14.32 12.36
CA ALA A 6 -26.20 -15.64 12.36
C ALA A 6 -27.08 -16.66 13.12
N ARG A 7 -27.66 -16.25 14.26
CA ARG A 7 -28.59 -17.09 15.02
C ARG A 7 -29.84 -17.42 14.20
N HIS A 8 -30.47 -16.45 13.54
CA HIS A 8 -31.66 -16.71 12.72
C HIS A 8 -31.36 -17.57 11.48
N ALA A 9 -30.19 -17.38 10.85
CA ALA A 9 -29.74 -18.27 9.78
C ALA A 9 -29.55 -19.72 10.28
N ALA A 10 -28.98 -19.90 11.48
CA ALA A 10 -28.83 -21.21 12.13
C ALA A 10 -30.17 -21.84 12.53
N GLU A 11 -31.17 -21.02 12.89
CA GLU A 11 -32.55 -21.44 13.16
C GLU A 11 -33.35 -21.82 11.89
N GLY A 12 -32.70 -21.79 10.71
CA GLY A 12 -33.28 -22.26 9.44
C GLY A 12 -33.86 -21.16 8.55
N PHE A 13 -33.65 -19.88 8.89
CA PHE A 13 -33.99 -18.79 7.97
C PHE A 13 -33.08 -18.85 6.73
N SER A 14 -33.67 -19.11 5.57
CA SER A 14 -32.99 -19.00 4.28
C SER A 14 -33.45 -17.72 3.58
N PRO A 15 -32.59 -16.70 3.45
CA PRO A 15 -32.97 -15.48 2.76
C PRO A 15 -33.21 -15.80 1.28
N MET A 16 -34.33 -15.34 0.74
CA MET A 16 -34.54 -15.33 -0.70
C MET A 16 -33.52 -14.40 -1.32
N ARG A 17 -32.57 -14.98 -2.07
CA ARG A 17 -31.55 -14.22 -2.79
C ARG A 17 -32.05 -13.96 -4.20
N VAL A 18 -31.89 -12.73 -4.63
CA VAL A 18 -32.02 -12.36 -6.04
C VAL A 18 -30.88 -13.04 -6.78
N THR A 19 -31.20 -13.71 -7.89
CA THR A 19 -30.18 -14.32 -8.74
C THR A 19 -29.33 -13.23 -9.40
N ASP A 20 -28.10 -13.55 -9.82
CA ASP A 20 -27.22 -12.58 -10.46
C ASP A 20 -27.87 -11.92 -11.68
N ASP A 21 -28.67 -12.68 -12.44
CA ASP A 21 -29.34 -12.17 -13.64
C ASP A 21 -30.51 -11.24 -13.30
N GLU A 22 -31.24 -11.50 -12.22
CA GLU A 22 -32.28 -10.60 -11.70
C GLU A 22 -31.68 -9.34 -11.05
N ALA A 23 -30.47 -9.43 -10.49
CA ALA A 23 -29.79 -8.30 -9.87
C ALA A 23 -29.24 -7.30 -10.90
N ARG A 24 -28.78 -7.79 -12.06
CA ARG A 24 -28.18 -6.97 -13.15
C ARG A 24 -29.00 -5.74 -13.57
N PRO A 25 -30.31 -5.84 -13.85
CA PRO A 25 -31.11 -4.70 -14.31
C PRO A 25 -31.57 -3.75 -13.19
N LEU A 26 -31.64 -4.20 -11.93
CA LEU A 26 -32.34 -3.46 -10.86
C LEU A 26 -31.73 -2.09 -10.54
N PHE A 27 -30.43 -1.90 -10.75
CA PHE A 27 -29.71 -0.71 -10.30
C PHE A 27 -28.87 -0.03 -11.38
N ARG A 28 -29.20 -0.25 -12.66
CA ARG A 28 -28.41 0.30 -13.77
C ARG A 28 -29.23 1.29 -14.59
N PRO A 29 -28.82 2.58 -14.65
CA PRO A 29 -29.39 3.53 -15.59
C PRO A 29 -29.29 3.00 -17.02
N GLN A 30 -30.37 3.15 -17.78
CA GLN A 30 -30.46 2.68 -19.15
C GLN A 30 -30.57 3.86 -20.12
N VAL A 31 -29.87 3.74 -21.25
CA VAL A 31 -29.89 4.75 -22.31
C VAL A 31 -30.04 4.06 -23.65
N LEU A 32 -30.93 4.58 -24.50
CA LEU A 32 -31.14 4.05 -25.85
C LEU A 32 -29.96 4.41 -26.75
N ARG A 33 -29.38 3.40 -27.42
CA ARG A 33 -28.30 3.55 -28.39
C ARG A 33 -28.53 2.69 -29.61
N THR A 34 -28.05 3.18 -30.75
CA THR A 34 -28.13 2.44 -32.01
C THR A 34 -26.92 1.54 -32.17
N VAL A 35 -27.16 0.26 -32.47
CA VAL A 35 -26.10 -0.71 -32.75
C VAL A 35 -25.55 -0.48 -34.17
N ARG A 36 -24.22 -0.44 -34.31
CA ARG A 36 -23.54 -0.32 -35.60
C ARG A 36 -22.43 -1.34 -35.71
N ARG A 37 -22.50 -2.27 -36.67
CA ARG A 37 -21.47 -3.30 -36.90
C ARG A 37 -21.05 -4.03 -35.61
N CYS A 38 -22.04 -4.47 -34.83
CA CYS A 38 -21.84 -5.12 -33.52
C CYS A 38 -21.20 -4.23 -32.44
N GLU A 39 -21.17 -2.91 -32.66
CA GLU A 39 -20.63 -1.93 -31.72
C GLU A 39 -21.70 -0.95 -31.22
N LEU A 40 -21.49 -0.47 -30.00
CA LEU A 40 -22.29 0.54 -29.34
C LEU A 40 -21.38 1.68 -28.88
N GLU A 41 -21.76 2.91 -29.23
CA GLU A 41 -21.05 4.11 -28.79
C GLU A 41 -21.77 4.74 -27.59
N PHE A 42 -21.06 4.89 -26.49
CA PHE A 42 -21.59 5.48 -25.27
C PHE A 42 -20.51 6.31 -24.56
N ILE A 43 -20.76 7.61 -24.38
CA ILE A 43 -19.83 8.57 -23.75
C ILE A 43 -18.41 8.53 -24.38
N GLY A 44 -18.33 8.41 -25.71
CA GLY A 44 -17.06 8.33 -26.43
C GLY A 44 -16.34 6.97 -26.35
N ASN A 45 -16.88 6.02 -25.60
CA ASN A 45 -16.40 4.64 -25.55
C ASN A 45 -17.12 3.78 -26.59
N ARG A 46 -16.40 2.81 -27.17
CA ARG A 46 -16.95 1.82 -28.10
C ARG A 46 -17.00 0.47 -27.40
N TYR A 47 -18.20 -0.09 -27.28
CA TYR A 47 -18.45 -1.41 -26.73
C TYR A 47 -18.73 -2.38 -27.86
N PHE A 48 -18.26 -3.62 -27.75
CA PHE A 48 -18.44 -4.63 -28.78
C PHE A 48 -18.99 -5.93 -28.17
N ALA A 49 -19.97 -6.52 -28.87
CA ALA A 49 -20.43 -7.88 -28.64
C ALA A 49 -20.87 -8.50 -29.97
N ARG A 50 -20.41 -9.71 -30.27
CA ARG A 50 -20.79 -10.42 -31.50
C ARG A 50 -22.30 -10.69 -31.57
N GLU A 51 -22.95 -10.87 -30.43
CA GLU A 51 -24.38 -11.13 -30.30
C GLU A 51 -25.25 -9.94 -30.79
N LEU A 52 -24.67 -8.75 -30.95
CA LEU A 52 -25.34 -7.57 -31.50
C LEU A 52 -25.42 -7.56 -33.03
N GLU A 53 -24.92 -8.59 -33.72
CA GLU A 53 -24.95 -8.67 -35.18
C GLU A 53 -26.38 -8.66 -35.73
N GLU A 54 -27.30 -9.36 -35.07
CA GLU A 54 -28.71 -9.47 -35.47
C GLU A 54 -29.49 -8.16 -35.29
N PHE A 55 -29.02 -7.28 -34.40
CA PHE A 55 -29.67 -6.01 -34.04
C PHE A 55 -29.06 -4.81 -34.77
N HIS A 56 -28.40 -5.03 -35.90
CA HIS A 56 -27.72 -3.96 -36.63
C HIS A 56 -28.71 -2.89 -37.12
N GLY A 57 -28.53 -1.64 -36.65
CA GLY A 57 -29.38 -0.51 -37.01
C GLY A 57 -30.53 -0.26 -36.04
N ASP A 58 -30.80 -1.21 -35.13
CA ASP A 58 -31.86 -1.08 -34.14
C ASP A 58 -31.41 -0.25 -32.92
N GLN A 59 -32.39 0.34 -32.23
CA GLN A 59 -32.18 0.98 -30.94
C GLN A 59 -32.36 -0.02 -29.82
N VAL A 60 -31.31 -0.21 -29.04
CA VAL A 60 -31.28 -1.09 -27.87
C VAL A 60 -31.09 -0.27 -26.61
N ALA A 61 -31.59 -0.77 -25.48
CA ALA A 61 -31.38 -0.15 -24.18
C ALA A 61 -30.04 -0.61 -23.62
N VAL A 62 -29.14 0.33 -23.33
CA VAL A 62 -27.81 0.06 -22.80
C VAL A 62 -27.77 0.45 -21.33
N GLY A 63 -27.70 -0.56 -20.47
CA GLY A 63 -27.43 -0.42 -19.05
C GLY A 63 -25.93 -0.28 -18.79
N TYR A 64 -25.54 0.75 -18.05
CA TYR A 64 -24.14 0.99 -17.68
C TYR A 64 -23.98 1.12 -16.17
N ASP A 65 -22.78 0.83 -15.68
CA ASP A 65 -22.38 1.11 -14.30
C ASP A 65 -21.58 2.43 -14.27
N ILE A 66 -21.90 3.30 -13.32
CA ILE A 66 -21.19 4.58 -13.14
C ILE A 66 -19.80 4.38 -12.53
N HIS A 67 -19.55 3.24 -11.89
CA HIS A 67 -18.29 2.90 -11.25
C HIS A 67 -17.40 2.01 -12.12
N ASP A 68 -17.98 1.29 -13.09
CA ASP A 68 -17.26 0.37 -13.96
C ASP A 68 -17.64 0.55 -15.44
N ALA A 69 -16.73 1.13 -16.22
CA ALA A 69 -16.90 1.34 -17.64
C ALA A 69 -16.40 0.17 -18.51
N SER A 70 -15.90 -0.93 -17.92
CA SER A 70 -15.31 -2.06 -18.66
C SER A 70 -16.31 -2.79 -19.55
N LYS A 71 -17.59 -2.76 -19.19
CA LYS A 71 -18.66 -3.49 -19.87
C LYS A 71 -19.99 -2.76 -19.74
N VAL A 72 -20.87 -3.03 -20.69
CA VAL A 72 -22.26 -2.58 -20.68
C VAL A 72 -23.18 -3.76 -20.93
N TRP A 73 -24.41 -3.66 -20.43
CA TRP A 73 -25.43 -4.67 -20.60
C TRP A 73 -26.46 -4.17 -21.58
N VAL A 74 -26.75 -4.98 -22.59
CA VAL A 74 -27.67 -4.60 -23.66
C VAL A 74 -28.98 -5.33 -23.45
N TYR A 75 -30.05 -4.57 -23.57
CA TYR A 75 -31.42 -5.02 -23.44
C TYR A 75 -32.21 -4.66 -24.70
N ASP A 76 -33.19 -5.49 -25.00
CA ASP A 76 -34.20 -5.24 -26.05
C ASP A 76 -35.12 -4.06 -25.66
N GLY A 77 -35.92 -3.57 -26.60
CA GLY A 77 -36.91 -2.52 -26.35
C GLY A 77 -37.97 -2.91 -25.29
N GLU A 78 -38.17 -4.21 -25.08
CA GLU A 78 -39.04 -4.77 -24.03
C GLU A 78 -38.32 -4.97 -22.68
N GLY A 79 -37.03 -4.63 -22.57
CA GLY A 79 -36.24 -4.80 -21.35
C GLY A 79 -35.67 -6.20 -21.13
N ARG A 80 -35.78 -7.09 -22.13
CA ARG A 80 -35.16 -8.43 -22.07
C ARG A 80 -33.66 -8.34 -22.26
N PHE A 81 -32.90 -9.06 -21.45
CA PHE A 81 -31.44 -9.09 -21.56
C PHE A 81 -31.02 -9.79 -22.86
N LEU A 82 -30.17 -9.12 -23.65
CA LEU A 82 -29.63 -9.63 -24.90
C LEU A 82 -28.21 -10.17 -24.69
N CYS A 83 -27.28 -9.28 -24.33
CA CYS A 83 -25.87 -9.60 -24.22
C CYS A 83 -25.10 -8.63 -23.32
N THR A 84 -23.88 -9.01 -22.94
CA THR A 84 -22.90 -8.09 -22.33
C THR A 84 -21.89 -7.67 -23.40
N ALA A 85 -21.68 -6.37 -23.58
CA ALA A 85 -20.71 -5.82 -24.53
C ALA A 85 -19.50 -5.26 -23.79
N GLU A 86 -18.31 -5.59 -24.26
CA GLU A 86 -17.04 -5.23 -23.62
C GLU A 86 -16.45 -3.97 -24.25
N LEU A 87 -15.84 -3.13 -23.42
CA LEU A 87 -15.14 -1.94 -23.86
C LEU A 87 -13.99 -2.32 -24.79
N ASN A 88 -13.98 -1.75 -26.00
CA ASN A 88 -12.97 -1.98 -27.01
C ASN A 88 -12.74 -3.47 -27.33
N GLY A 89 -13.76 -4.33 -27.19
CA GLY A 89 -13.63 -5.78 -27.39
C GLY A 89 -13.21 -6.22 -28.80
N ASN A 90 -13.38 -5.34 -29.80
CA ASN A 90 -12.90 -5.54 -31.18
C ASN A 90 -11.66 -4.70 -31.52
N SER A 91 -11.10 -3.96 -30.54
CA SER A 91 -9.89 -3.20 -30.75
C SER A 91 -8.70 -4.14 -30.84
N ARG A 92 -7.83 -3.88 -31.82
CA ARG A 92 -6.53 -4.52 -31.93
C ARG A 92 -5.46 -3.47 -31.79
N ASP A 93 -4.35 -3.84 -31.15
CA ASP A 93 -3.20 -2.97 -31.05
C ASP A 93 -2.76 -2.54 -32.45
N TYR A 94 -2.49 -1.24 -32.60
CA TYR A 94 -2.10 -0.64 -33.87
C TYR A 94 -0.83 -1.31 -34.46
N MET A 95 0.06 -1.79 -33.59
CA MET A 95 1.18 -2.65 -33.97
C MET A 95 1.02 -4.01 -33.29
N PRO A 96 0.99 -5.13 -34.04
CA PRO A 96 0.94 -6.44 -33.44
C PRO A 96 2.26 -6.70 -32.69
N ALA A 97 2.21 -6.78 -31.36
CA ALA A 97 3.38 -7.13 -30.56
C ALA A 97 3.90 -8.51 -30.99
N SER A 98 5.22 -8.61 -31.21
CA SER A 98 5.83 -9.91 -31.49
C SER A 98 5.62 -10.84 -30.29
N TYR A 99 5.62 -12.16 -30.52
CA TYR A 99 5.48 -13.13 -29.43
C TYR A 99 6.53 -12.92 -28.31
N VAL A 100 7.73 -12.47 -28.69
CA VAL A 100 8.83 -12.17 -27.77
C VAL A 100 8.53 -10.95 -26.90
N GLU A 101 7.97 -9.88 -27.47
CA GLU A 101 7.61 -8.66 -26.74
C GLU A 101 6.47 -8.92 -25.76
N ARG A 102 5.40 -9.59 -26.20
CA ARG A 102 4.30 -9.99 -25.31
C ARG A 102 4.78 -10.88 -24.16
N ALA A 103 5.74 -11.77 -24.41
CA ALA A 103 6.36 -12.59 -23.37
C ALA A 103 7.27 -11.76 -22.42
N ARG A 104 7.86 -10.65 -22.89
CA ARG A 104 8.63 -9.72 -22.02
C ARG A 104 7.70 -8.91 -21.14
N GLU A 105 6.62 -8.37 -21.69
CA GLU A 105 5.58 -7.64 -20.95
C GLU A 105 4.95 -8.51 -19.89
N LYS A 106 4.47 -9.72 -20.24
CA LYS A 106 3.91 -10.67 -19.26
C LYS A 106 4.89 -11.01 -18.13
N ARG A 107 6.20 -11.11 -18.43
CA ARG A 107 7.23 -11.31 -17.41
C ARG A 107 7.43 -10.07 -16.54
N ALA A 108 7.32 -8.87 -17.11
CA ALA A 108 7.42 -7.61 -16.38
C ALA A 108 6.22 -7.44 -15.43
N GLU A 109 5.00 -7.60 -15.92
CA GLU A 109 3.77 -7.58 -15.12
C GLU A 109 3.81 -8.60 -13.99
N ALA A 110 4.25 -9.84 -14.28
CA ALA A 110 4.36 -10.86 -13.25
C ALA A 110 5.41 -10.52 -12.17
N ARG A 111 6.49 -9.82 -12.54
CA ARG A 111 7.49 -9.32 -11.58
C ARG A 111 6.91 -8.17 -10.75
N GLU A 112 6.19 -7.25 -11.37
CA GLU A 112 5.52 -6.14 -10.70
C GLU A 112 4.48 -6.65 -9.69
N LYS A 113 3.62 -7.59 -10.09
CA LYS A 113 2.63 -8.20 -9.20
C LYS A 113 3.28 -8.87 -7.98
N ARG A 114 4.42 -9.55 -8.19
CA ARG A 114 5.19 -10.16 -7.09
C ARG A 114 5.80 -9.09 -6.17
N ALA A 115 6.31 -7.99 -6.72
CA ALA A 115 6.83 -6.89 -5.93
C ALA A 115 5.72 -6.21 -5.10
N LEU A 116 4.53 -6.01 -5.68
CA LEU A 116 3.37 -5.48 -4.98
C LEU A 116 2.91 -6.39 -3.84
N ALA A 117 2.81 -7.70 -4.08
CA ALA A 117 2.48 -8.67 -3.02
C ALA A 117 3.50 -8.61 -1.87
N HIS A 118 4.79 -8.52 -2.20
CA HIS A 118 5.84 -8.39 -1.19
C HIS A 118 5.76 -7.06 -0.42
N LEU A 119 5.40 -5.96 -1.09
CA LEU A 119 5.15 -4.68 -0.41
C LEU A 119 3.96 -4.77 0.55
N ASP A 120 2.90 -5.48 0.16
CA ASP A 120 1.75 -5.69 1.03
C ASP A 120 2.08 -6.59 2.22
N GLU A 121 2.94 -7.61 2.06
CA GLU A 121 3.52 -8.39 3.17
C GLU A 121 4.28 -7.48 4.14
N ILE A 122 5.21 -6.65 3.64
CA ILE A 122 5.99 -5.72 4.47
C ILE A 122 5.07 -4.73 5.22
N ARG A 123 4.01 -4.24 4.57
CA ARG A 123 3.03 -3.35 5.20
C ARG A 123 2.27 -4.06 6.30
N ALA A 124 1.83 -5.30 6.06
CA ALA A 124 1.14 -6.10 7.06
C ALA A 124 2.04 -6.41 8.28
N GLU A 125 3.34 -6.65 8.06
CA GLU A 125 4.32 -6.79 9.15
C GLU A 125 4.47 -5.50 9.97
N ARG A 126 4.56 -4.34 9.29
CA ARG A 126 4.73 -3.03 9.94
C ARG A 126 3.51 -2.63 10.76
N ASP A 127 2.32 -2.78 10.20
CA ASP A 127 1.09 -2.31 10.81
C ASP A 127 0.61 -3.28 11.92
N GLY A 128 1.19 -4.48 12.00
CA GLY A 128 0.88 -5.52 12.97
C GLY A 128 -0.44 -6.21 12.60
N GLY A 129 -0.44 -7.55 12.54
CA GLY A 129 -1.66 -8.30 12.25
C GLY A 129 -2.77 -8.00 13.26
N TYR A 130 -4.03 -7.94 12.79
CA TYR A 130 -5.19 -7.93 13.69
C TYR A 130 -5.09 -9.12 14.64
N ALA A 131 -5.30 -8.87 15.94
CA ALA A 131 -5.33 -9.94 16.93
C ALA A 131 -6.39 -10.96 16.53
N LEU A 132 -5.97 -12.19 16.19
CA LEU A 132 -6.89 -13.30 15.99
C LEU A 132 -7.57 -13.59 17.33
N GLU A 133 -8.90 -13.47 17.37
CA GLU A 133 -9.66 -13.88 18.55
C GLU A 133 -9.55 -15.40 18.75
N MET A 134 -9.31 -15.82 19.98
CA MET A 134 -9.17 -17.23 20.33
C MET A 134 -10.54 -17.78 20.75
N ASP A 135 -11.16 -18.62 19.91
CA ASP A 135 -12.52 -19.12 20.17
C ASP A 135 -12.57 -20.40 21.02
N ALA A 136 -11.47 -21.14 21.13
CA ALA A 136 -11.41 -22.42 21.85
C ALA A 136 -10.36 -22.41 22.97
N PRO A 137 -10.63 -23.04 24.13
CA PRO A 137 -9.64 -23.17 25.20
C PRO A 137 -8.47 -24.06 24.78
N LEU A 138 -7.24 -23.60 25.00
CA LEU A 138 -6.02 -24.34 24.73
C LEU A 138 -5.41 -24.83 26.05
N SER A 139 -5.08 -26.12 26.13
CA SER A 139 -4.36 -26.67 27.29
C SER A 139 -2.90 -26.90 26.92
N ILE A 140 -2.00 -26.15 27.56
CA ILE A 140 -0.56 -26.28 27.35
C ILE A 140 0.01 -27.07 28.53
N PRO A 141 0.67 -28.22 28.30
CA PRO A 141 1.28 -29.01 29.37
C PRO A 141 2.23 -28.17 30.24
N GLY A 142 2.03 -28.18 31.55
CA GLY A 142 2.83 -27.43 32.53
C GLY A 142 2.42 -25.97 32.76
N LEU A 143 1.64 -25.36 31.85
CA LEU A 143 1.17 -23.96 31.97
C LEU A 143 -0.33 -23.85 32.31
N GLY A 144 -1.07 -24.95 32.21
CA GLY A 144 -2.50 -25.03 32.51
C GLY A 144 -3.40 -24.78 31.29
N THR A 145 -4.70 -24.64 31.56
CA THR A 145 -5.72 -24.36 30.51
C THR A 145 -5.90 -22.85 30.37
N ILE A 146 -5.70 -22.35 29.16
CA ILE A 146 -5.90 -20.94 28.81
C ILE A 146 -7.26 -20.83 28.14
N THR A 147 -8.18 -20.12 28.80
CA THR A 147 -9.53 -19.89 28.28
C THR A 147 -9.63 -18.54 27.55
N PRO A 148 -10.54 -18.40 26.57
CA PRO A 148 -10.78 -17.13 25.87
C PRO A 148 -11.06 -15.94 26.79
N GLU A 149 -11.80 -16.17 27.89
CA GLU A 149 -12.18 -15.13 28.85
C GLU A 149 -11.00 -14.64 29.69
N GLN A 150 -10.08 -15.55 30.07
CA GLN A 150 -8.84 -15.20 30.76
C GLN A 150 -7.88 -14.40 29.87
N LEU A 151 -7.88 -14.65 28.56
CA LEU A 151 -7.08 -13.86 27.61
C LEU A 151 -7.67 -12.47 27.41
N ARG A 152 -8.99 -12.35 27.21
CA ARG A 152 -9.69 -11.06 27.06
C ARG A 152 -9.47 -10.15 28.27
N SER A 153 -9.65 -10.67 29.49
CA SER A 153 -9.39 -9.93 30.73
C SER A 153 -7.93 -9.48 30.89
N ARG A 154 -6.96 -10.33 30.55
CA ARG A 154 -5.54 -9.93 30.56
C ARG A 154 -5.22 -8.87 29.49
N SER A 155 -5.83 -8.96 28.31
CA SER A 155 -5.64 -7.98 27.25
C SER A 155 -6.22 -6.61 27.63
N ALA A 156 -7.39 -6.58 28.27
CA ALA A 156 -8.01 -5.35 28.76
C ALA A 156 -7.14 -4.67 29.84
N ALA A 157 -6.64 -5.43 30.82
CA ALA A 157 -5.74 -4.91 31.83
C ALA A 157 -4.41 -4.37 31.25
N THR A 158 -3.91 -5.00 30.17
CA THR A 158 -2.68 -4.55 29.50
C THR A 158 -2.92 -3.27 28.69
N LEU A 159 -4.08 -3.15 28.04
CA LEU A 159 -4.52 -1.95 27.32
C LEU A 159 -4.76 -0.77 28.30
N GLU A 160 -5.35 -1.01 29.46
CA GLU A 160 -5.49 0.01 30.52
C GLU A 160 -4.13 0.50 31.01
N MET A 161 -3.18 -0.41 31.26
CA MET A 161 -1.83 -0.06 31.69
C MET A 161 -1.01 0.67 30.61
N GLN A 162 -1.27 0.39 29.32
CA GLN A 162 -0.66 1.11 28.20
C GLN A 162 -1.32 2.47 27.97
N ALA A 163 -2.63 2.59 28.18
CA ALA A 163 -3.38 3.84 28.12
C ALA A 163 -2.96 4.81 29.23
N GLU A 164 -2.66 4.32 30.44
CA GLU A 164 -2.08 5.15 31.51
C GLU A 164 -0.66 5.67 31.20
N ARG A 165 0.09 4.99 30.31
CA ARG A 165 1.45 5.41 29.92
C ARG A 165 1.45 6.45 28.79
N ILE A 166 0.35 6.59 28.05
CA ILE A 166 0.16 7.68 27.08
C ILE A 166 -0.41 8.88 27.84
N ASP A 167 0.37 9.39 28.80
CA ASP A 167 0.12 10.74 29.32
C ASP A 167 0.48 11.73 28.19
N GLU A 168 -0.34 12.75 28.00
CA GLU A 168 -0.13 13.81 27.01
C GLU A 168 1.31 14.34 27.05
N PRO A 169 1.89 14.85 25.94
CA PRO A 169 3.12 15.62 26.01
C PRO A 169 2.83 16.93 26.77
N ARG A 170 2.89 16.86 28.10
CA ARG A 170 2.93 18.02 28.97
C ARG A 170 4.15 18.84 28.54
N PRO A 171 4.01 20.13 28.18
CA PRO A 171 5.15 21.01 28.03
C PRO A 171 5.68 21.30 29.44
N ALA A 172 6.37 20.32 30.03
CA ALA A 172 7.16 20.54 31.21
C ALA A 172 8.37 21.36 30.75
N ALA A 173 8.33 22.65 31.08
CA ALA A 173 9.51 23.51 31.15
C ALA A 173 10.48 22.90 32.18
N ALA A 174 11.21 21.87 31.75
CA ALA A 174 12.40 21.42 32.42
C ALA A 174 13.52 22.28 31.84
N THR A 175 14.08 23.16 32.67
CA THR A 175 15.46 23.63 32.51
C THR A 175 16.37 22.41 32.55
N ALA A 176 16.45 21.70 31.43
CA ALA A 176 17.54 20.82 31.15
C ALA A 176 18.73 21.74 30.95
N GLN A 177 19.62 21.78 31.95
CA GLN A 177 20.99 22.11 31.68
C GLN A 177 21.47 21.04 30.69
N ALA A 178 21.33 21.34 29.41
CA ALA A 178 21.96 20.59 28.35
C ALA A 178 23.45 20.72 28.62
N THR A 179 24.04 19.68 29.20
CA THR A 179 25.42 19.37 28.90
C THR A 179 25.43 19.14 27.40
N THR A 180 25.77 20.17 26.64
CA THR A 180 26.06 20.06 25.22
C THR A 180 27.21 19.06 25.11
N ALA A 181 26.90 17.79 24.86
CA ALA A 181 27.86 16.92 24.21
C ALA A 181 28.12 17.58 22.85
N GLN A 182 29.24 18.32 22.77
CA GLN A 182 29.72 18.87 21.52
C GLN A 182 30.03 17.67 20.64
N VAL A 183 29.10 17.28 19.78
CA VAL A 183 29.35 16.24 18.78
C VAL A 183 30.38 16.82 17.81
N PHE A 184 31.55 16.18 17.70
CA PHE A 184 32.53 16.54 16.69
C PHE A 184 31.91 16.46 15.28
N THR A 185 31.62 17.60 14.67
CA THR A 185 31.09 17.68 13.30
C THR A 185 32.23 17.99 12.34
N LEU A 186 32.35 17.16 11.30
CA LEU A 186 33.34 17.32 10.25
C LEU A 186 32.78 18.23 9.14
N PRO A 187 33.43 19.36 8.82
CA PRO A 187 33.05 20.21 7.70
C PRO A 187 33.09 19.46 6.36
N THR A 188 32.18 19.81 5.46
CA THR A 188 32.06 19.13 4.16
C THR A 188 33.13 19.58 3.16
N ALA A 189 33.72 20.78 3.34
CA ALA A 189 34.70 21.33 2.41
C ALA A 189 36.15 20.89 2.74
N PRO A 190 36.94 20.43 1.75
CA PRO A 190 38.31 19.93 1.98
C PRO A 190 39.27 20.93 2.64
N ALA A 191 39.24 22.19 2.23
CA ALA A 191 40.09 23.23 2.81
C ALA A 191 39.74 23.52 4.28
N GLN A 192 38.48 23.36 4.67
CA GLN A 192 38.02 23.58 6.05
C GLN A 192 38.45 22.43 6.95
N ARG A 193 38.45 21.18 6.45
CA ARG A 193 38.99 20.02 7.17
C ARG A 193 40.48 20.18 7.45
N TYR A 194 41.26 20.65 6.46
CA TYR A 194 42.69 20.91 6.68
C TYR A 194 42.94 21.97 7.76
N ARG A 195 42.19 23.08 7.75
CA ARG A 195 42.27 24.13 8.78
C ARG A 195 41.92 23.60 10.17
N GLN A 196 40.83 22.83 10.28
CA GLN A 196 40.42 22.24 11.55
C GLN A 196 41.46 21.24 12.09
N TRP A 197 42.14 20.50 11.20
CA TRP A 197 43.25 19.64 11.61
C TRP A 197 44.44 20.45 12.16
N CYS A 198 44.79 21.58 11.52
CA CYS A 198 45.83 22.49 12.04
C CYS A 198 45.46 23.06 13.42
N GLU A 199 44.20 23.46 13.61
CA GLU A 199 43.69 23.94 14.91
C GLU A 199 43.76 22.86 16.00
N LEU A 200 43.45 21.60 15.66
CA LEU A 200 43.61 20.48 16.59
C LEU A 200 45.08 20.19 16.90
N ALA A 201 45.99 20.31 15.92
CA ALA A 201 47.43 20.17 16.14
C ALA A 201 47.98 21.24 17.10
N GLU A 202 47.49 22.49 16.99
CA GLU A 202 47.83 23.57 17.92
C GLU A 202 47.28 23.32 19.32
N ARG A 203 46.02 22.84 19.43
CA ARG A 203 45.43 22.44 20.71
C ARG A 203 46.21 21.32 21.39
N GLN A 204 46.63 20.30 20.64
CA GLN A 204 47.48 19.22 21.15
C GLN A 204 48.83 19.75 21.66
N ARG A 205 49.47 20.65 20.89
CA ARG A 205 50.75 21.27 21.28
C ARG A 205 50.62 22.17 22.52
N SER A 206 49.48 22.84 22.69
CA SER A 206 49.17 23.67 23.86
C SER A 206 48.68 22.88 25.09
N GLY A 207 48.54 21.55 24.98
CA GLY A 207 48.11 20.69 26.08
C GLY A 207 46.62 20.78 26.41
N GLN A 208 45.79 21.29 25.50
CA GLN A 208 44.34 21.34 25.70
C GLN A 208 43.69 19.97 25.44
N PRO A 209 42.66 19.59 26.23
CA PRO A 209 41.97 18.32 26.03
C PRO A 209 41.22 18.32 24.69
N ILE A 210 41.40 17.24 23.92
CA ILE A 210 40.71 16.99 22.65
C ILE A 210 39.62 15.94 22.90
N GLU A 211 38.44 16.14 22.33
CA GLU A 211 37.33 15.17 22.38
C GLU A 211 37.75 13.82 21.77
N PRO A 212 37.31 12.67 22.32
CA PRO A 212 37.73 11.34 21.83
C PRO A 212 37.46 11.11 20.34
N ASP A 213 36.32 11.58 19.82
CA ASP A 213 35.97 11.41 18.40
C ASP A 213 36.85 12.29 17.49
N ALA A 214 37.17 13.50 17.95
CA ALA A 214 38.10 14.41 17.27
C ALA A 214 39.54 13.86 17.26
N ALA A 215 39.96 13.18 18.34
CA ALA A 215 41.29 12.57 18.45
C ALA A 215 41.46 11.39 17.47
N GLN A 216 40.44 10.54 17.32
CA GLN A 216 40.46 9.45 16.33
C GLN A 216 40.60 9.99 14.90
N TRP A 217 39.86 11.05 14.57
CA TRP A 217 39.95 11.67 13.26
C TRP A 217 41.30 12.36 13.02
N PHE A 218 41.85 13.05 14.02
CA PHE A 218 43.17 13.69 13.95
C PHE A 218 44.30 12.71 13.58
N GLU A 219 44.26 11.48 14.12
CA GLU A 219 45.24 10.42 13.84
C GLU A 219 45.09 9.80 12.43
N VAL A 220 43.86 9.76 11.90
CA VAL A 220 43.55 9.11 10.62
C VAL A 220 43.69 10.07 9.44
N TYR A 221 43.32 11.35 9.60
CA TYR A 221 43.24 12.33 8.52
C TYR A 221 44.58 12.59 7.77
N PRO A 222 45.76 12.64 8.43
CA PRO A 222 47.06 12.79 7.75
C PRO A 222 47.41 11.68 6.76
N LYS A 223 46.78 10.50 6.91
CA LYS A 223 47.00 9.35 6.00
C LYS A 223 46.18 9.46 4.71
N SER A 224 45.33 10.47 4.58
CA SER A 224 44.47 10.67 3.41
C SER A 224 45.19 11.37 2.25
N LYS A 225 44.77 11.06 1.01
CA LYS A 225 45.25 11.77 -0.19
C LYS A 225 44.82 13.25 -0.23
N GLU A 226 43.70 13.56 0.43
CA GLU A 226 43.16 14.92 0.57
C GLU A 226 44.11 15.80 1.39
N PHE A 227 44.63 15.28 2.50
CA PHE A 227 45.63 15.98 3.32
C PHE A 227 46.90 16.31 2.53
N ALA A 228 47.45 15.34 1.79
CA ALA A 228 48.63 15.55 0.97
C ALA A 228 48.40 16.57 -0.16
N ALA A 229 47.18 16.66 -0.69
CA ALA A 229 46.82 17.67 -1.69
C ALA A 229 46.70 19.07 -1.08
N GLN A 230 46.09 19.21 0.10
CA GLN A 230 45.95 20.50 0.81
C GLN A 230 47.30 21.01 1.34
N GLN A 231 48.18 20.12 1.84
CA GLN A 231 49.52 20.49 2.30
C GLN A 231 50.41 21.06 1.17
N ARG A 232 50.17 20.68 -0.09
CA ARG A 232 50.90 21.23 -1.25
C ARG A 232 50.34 22.59 -1.71
N GLN A 233 49.12 22.92 -1.31
CA GLN A 233 48.42 24.15 -1.69
C GLN A 233 48.52 25.26 -0.62
N ALA A 234 48.88 24.90 0.62
CA ALA A 234 49.17 25.80 1.73
C ALA A 234 50.63 26.25 1.71
#